data_AF-A0A848MX65-F1
#
_entry.id   AF-A0A848MX65-F1
#
_cell.length_a   1.000
_cell.length_b   1.000
_cell.length_c   1.000
_cell.angle_alpha   90.00
_cell.angle_beta   90.00
_cell.angle_gamma   90.00
#
_symmetry.space_group_name_H-M   'P 1'
#
loop_
_entity.id
_entity.type
_entity.pdbx_description
1 polymer ?
#
loop_
_entity_poly.entity_id
_entity_poly.type
_entity_poly.pdbx_seq_one_letter_code
_entity_poly.pdbx_strand_id
1 'polypeptide(L)'
;MQHLNAKIPIPEDYVVISKFDYEELLDQAEIGVWWSLKDVLKKINRSSEWFKQNVLYVPKFRKVLDVNYGGFVQYPKGVGGNYLFLASKTREFLEVNFSEILKD
;
A
#
# COMPACT_ATOMS: atom_id res chain seq x y z
N MET A 1 20.58 -30.83 -15.14
CA MET A 1 19.27 -30.17 -15.29
C MET A 1 18.39 -31.07 -16.13
N GLN A 2 17.14 -31.26 -15.72
CA GLN A 2 16.18 -32.10 -16.45
C GLN A 2 15.24 -31.18 -17.23
N HIS A 3 14.88 -31.57 -18.44
CA HIS A 3 14.05 -30.76 -19.33
C HIS A 3 12.80 -31.53 -19.75
N LEU A 4 11.64 -30.87 -19.68
CA LEU A 4 10.37 -31.36 -20.18
C LEU A 4 10.01 -30.56 -21.45
N ASN A 5 9.71 -31.25 -22.55
CA ASN A 5 9.23 -30.63 -23.78
C ASN A 5 7.77 -31.05 -24.02
N ALA A 6 6.85 -30.10 -23.89
CA ALA A 6 5.41 -30.29 -24.14
C ALA A 6 4.86 -29.12 -24.96
N LYS A 7 3.89 -29.40 -25.84
CA LYS A 7 3.14 -28.36 -26.57
C LYS A 7 1.86 -28.08 -25.79
N ILE A 8 1.80 -26.95 -25.11
CA ILE A 8 0.64 -26.52 -24.34
C ILE A 8 -0.02 -25.36 -25.10
N PRO A 9 -1.25 -25.52 -25.61
CA PRO A 9 -1.97 -24.43 -26.24
C PRO A 9 -2.32 -23.38 -25.18
N ILE A 10 -2.10 -22.12 -25.51
CA ILE A 10 -2.44 -20.99 -24.66
C ILE A 10 -3.80 -20.48 -25.11
N PRO A 11 -4.79 -20.34 -24.22
CA PRO A 11 -6.10 -19.82 -24.62
C PRO A 11 -5.97 -18.38 -25.17
N GLU A 12 -6.89 -17.98 -26.03
CA GLU A 12 -6.80 -16.72 -26.79
C GLU A 12 -6.75 -15.46 -25.92
N ASP A 13 -7.26 -15.55 -24.68
CA ASP A 13 -7.29 -14.48 -23.68
C ASP A 13 -6.11 -14.49 -22.69
N TYR A 14 -5.13 -15.38 -22.86
CA TYR A 14 -3.98 -15.51 -21.98
C TYR A 14 -2.67 -15.12 -22.68
N VAL A 15 -1.74 -14.56 -21.91
CA VAL A 15 -0.39 -14.23 -22.35
C VAL A 15 0.65 -14.82 -21.40
N VAL A 16 1.76 -15.31 -21.93
CA VAL A 16 2.91 -15.74 -21.13
C VAL A 16 3.81 -14.55 -20.93
N ILE A 17 4.09 -14.25 -19.66
CA ILE A 17 5.03 -13.20 -19.26
C ILE A 17 6.06 -13.81 -18.32
N SER A 18 7.20 -13.15 -18.17
CA SER A 18 8.18 -13.58 -17.19
C SER A 18 7.65 -13.36 -15.77
N LYS A 19 8.18 -14.11 -14.81
CA LYS A 19 7.84 -13.92 -13.39
C LYS A 19 8.17 -12.49 -12.93
N PHE A 20 9.28 -11.94 -13.40
CA PHE A 20 9.71 -10.57 -13.08
C PHE A 20 8.70 -9.54 -13.58
N ASP A 21 8.29 -9.62 -14.86
CA ASP A 21 7.32 -8.68 -15.43
C ASP A 21 5.95 -8.78 -14.75
N TYR A 22 5.54 -9.98 -14.35
CA TYR A 22 4.31 -10.18 -13.58
C TYR A 22 4.38 -9.49 -12.21
N GLU A 23 5.48 -9.66 -11.49
CA GLU A 23 5.70 -9.01 -10.19
C GLU A 23 5.76 -7.48 -10.34
N GLU A 24 6.43 -6.94 -11.37
CA GLU A 24 6.41 -5.51 -11.66
C GLU A 24 5.02 -4.98 -11.99
N LEU A 25 4.22 -5.70 -12.79
CA LEU A 25 2.85 -5.28 -13.11
C LEU A 25 1.96 -5.20 -11.87
N LEU A 26 2.13 -6.12 -10.92
CA LEU A 26 1.43 -6.09 -9.64
C LEU A 26 1.84 -4.88 -8.79
N ASP A 27 3.13 -4.55 -8.76
CA ASP A 27 3.63 -3.37 -8.04
C ASP A 27 3.20 -2.05 -8.72
N GLN A 28 3.21 -2.01 -10.05
CA GLN A 28 2.81 -0.85 -10.85
C GLN A 28 1.32 -0.51 -10.71
N ALA A 29 0.47 -1.49 -10.41
CA ALA A 29 -0.97 -1.26 -10.18
C ALA A 29 -1.25 -0.27 -9.04
N GLU A 30 -0.30 -0.04 -8.12
CA GLU A 30 -0.44 0.90 -7.01
C GLU A 30 0.38 2.20 -7.19
N ILE A 31 1.18 2.32 -8.26
CA ILE A 31 1.97 3.52 -8.54
C ILE A 31 1.05 4.65 -9.03
N GLY A 32 1.16 5.82 -8.39
CA GLY A 32 0.31 6.98 -8.70
C GLY A 32 -1.13 6.87 -8.18
N VAL A 33 -1.51 5.75 -7.55
CA VAL A 33 -2.83 5.56 -6.97
C VAL A 33 -2.90 6.19 -5.58
N TRP A 34 -3.98 6.92 -5.33
CA TRP A 34 -4.22 7.59 -4.06
C TRP A 34 -5.36 6.89 -3.32
N TRP A 35 -5.14 6.59 -2.04
CA TRP A 35 -6.14 6.02 -1.16
C TRP A 35 -6.76 7.08 -0.27
N SER A 36 -8.06 6.93 -0.02
CA SER A 36 -8.73 7.62 1.08
C SER A 36 -8.45 6.91 2.40
N LEU A 37 -8.75 7.55 3.53
CA LEU A 37 -8.73 6.89 4.84
C LEU A 37 -9.59 5.61 4.85
N LYS A 38 -10.74 5.63 4.18
CA LYS A 38 -11.64 4.46 4.11
C LYS A 38 -10.99 3.28 3.40
N ASP A 39 -10.19 3.53 2.36
CA ASP A 39 -9.52 2.47 1.59
C ASP A 39 -8.41 1.82 2.43
N VAL A 40 -7.64 2.63 3.16
CA VAL A 40 -6.63 2.12 4.11
C VAL A 40 -7.30 1.27 5.19
N LEU A 41 -8.40 1.75 5.78
CA LEU A 41 -9.10 1.03 6.85
C LEU A 41 -9.67 -0.32 6.41
N LYS A 42 -10.14 -0.44 5.17
CA LYS A 42 -10.57 -1.72 4.59
C LYS A 42 -9.42 -2.73 4.51
N LYS A 43 -8.20 -2.28 4.19
CA LYS A 43 -7.02 -3.14 4.04
C LYS A 43 -6.50 -3.62 5.39
N ILE A 44 -6.42 -2.74 6.39
CA ILE A 44 -5.88 -3.10 7.71
C ILE A 44 -6.91 -3.76 8.63
N ASN A 45 -8.21 -3.72 8.28
CA ASN A 45 -9.31 -4.26 9.08
C ASN A 45 -9.28 -3.73 10.54
N ARG A 46 -9.19 -2.41 10.70
CA ARG A 46 -9.17 -1.70 11.99
C ARG A 46 -10.09 -0.48 11.94
N SER A 47 -10.50 0.00 13.11
CA SER A 47 -11.34 1.19 13.22
C SER A 47 -10.56 2.47 12.87
N SER A 48 -11.29 3.50 12.42
CA SER A 48 -10.72 4.83 12.15
C SER A 48 -10.04 5.41 13.38
N GLU A 49 -10.64 5.25 14.56
CA GLU A 49 -10.08 5.75 15.80
C GLU A 49 -8.78 5.03 16.16
N TRP A 50 -8.77 3.70 16.06
CA TRP A 50 -7.57 2.92 16.32
C TRP A 50 -6.42 3.32 15.39
N PHE A 51 -6.69 3.45 14.09
CA PHE A 51 -5.64 3.80 13.13
C PHE A 51 -5.10 5.22 13.34
N LYS A 52 -5.97 6.16 13.74
CA LYS A 52 -5.53 7.50 14.11
C LYS A 52 -4.60 7.49 15.31
N GLN A 53 -5.00 6.84 16.40
CA GLN A 53 -4.22 6.87 17.65
C GLN A 53 -2.92 6.08 17.56
N ASN A 54 -2.93 4.92 16.89
CA ASN A 54 -1.79 4.01 16.86
C ASN A 54 -0.87 4.22 15.65
N VAL A 55 -1.30 4.99 14.64
CA VAL A 55 -0.50 5.24 13.44
C VAL A 55 -0.42 6.74 13.13
N LEU A 56 -1.53 7.38 12.79
CA LEU A 56 -1.50 8.73 12.22
C LEU A 56 -1.08 9.84 13.21
N TYR A 57 -1.40 9.69 14.49
CA TYR A 57 -1.12 10.67 15.54
C TYR A 57 0.11 10.34 16.36
N VAL A 58 0.70 9.15 16.18
CA VAL A 58 1.95 8.79 16.83
C VAL A 58 3.07 9.66 16.25
N PRO A 59 3.77 10.48 17.07
CA PRO A 59 4.70 11.49 16.56
C PRO A 59 5.81 10.94 15.68
N LYS A 60 6.35 9.76 15.99
CA LYS A 60 7.41 9.11 15.19
C LYS A 60 6.93 8.76 13.78
N PHE A 61 5.73 8.19 13.66
CA PHE A 61 5.15 7.81 12.37
C PHE A 61 4.71 9.04 11.60
N ARG A 62 4.07 10.02 12.27
CA ARG A 62 3.64 11.26 11.62
C ARG A 62 4.77 12.00 10.91
N LYS A 63 5.99 12.02 11.48
CA LYS A 63 7.17 12.63 10.84
C LYS A 63 7.55 11.98 9.51
N VAL A 64 7.23 10.71 9.32
CA VAL A 64 7.49 9.94 8.09
C VAL A 64 6.30 9.98 7.15
N LEU A 65 5.08 10.03 7.70
CA LEU A 65 3.84 9.98 6.94
C LEU A 65 3.46 11.34 6.35
N ASP A 66 3.52 12.43 7.12
CA ASP A 66 2.95 13.72 6.72
C ASP A 66 3.75 14.37 5.57
N VAL A 67 3.07 14.73 4.47
CA VAL A 67 3.68 15.43 3.32
C VAL A 67 4.36 16.74 3.72
N ASN A 68 3.93 17.40 4.80
CA ASN A 68 4.59 18.62 5.27
C ASN A 68 6.00 18.34 5.86
N TYR A 69 6.33 17.08 6.14
CA TYR A 69 7.67 16.62 6.53
C TYR A 69 8.38 15.84 5.41
N GLY A 70 7.86 15.88 4.17
CA GLY A 70 8.39 15.11 3.05
C GLY A 70 7.86 13.67 2.97
N GLY A 71 6.82 13.34 3.75
CA GLY A 71 6.13 12.07 3.69
C GLY A 71 5.18 11.94 2.50
N PHE A 72 4.26 10.98 2.60
CA PHE A 72 3.39 10.54 1.50
C PHE A 72 1.90 10.49 1.86
N VAL A 73 1.52 11.13 2.97
CA VAL A 73 0.15 11.27 3.48
C VAL A 73 -0.19 12.74 3.65
N GLN A 74 -1.20 13.21 2.92
CA GLN A 74 -1.81 14.50 3.18
C GLN A 74 -2.77 14.37 4.35
N TYR A 75 -2.52 15.12 5.43
CA TYR A 75 -3.44 15.26 6.54
C TYR A 75 -4.54 16.29 6.20
N PRO A 76 -5.77 16.11 6.71
CA PRO A 76 -6.86 17.04 6.46
C PRO A 76 -6.52 18.43 7.01
N LYS A 77 -6.75 19.47 6.20
CA LYS A 77 -6.58 20.87 6.59
C LYS A 77 -7.96 21.55 6.63
N GLY A 78 -8.28 22.20 7.75
CA GLY A 78 -9.54 22.91 7.94
C GLY A 78 -10.79 22.02 8.00
N VAL A 79 -11.96 22.65 7.99
CA VAL A 79 -13.26 21.96 8.01
C VAL A 79 -13.49 21.30 6.64
N GLY A 80 -13.74 19.99 6.62
CA GLY A 80 -14.00 19.22 5.41
C GLY A 80 -12.76 18.66 4.70
N GLY A 81 -11.56 18.84 5.27
CA GLY A 81 -10.35 18.20 4.75
C GLY A 81 -10.42 16.68 4.81
N ASN A 82 -9.85 16.01 3.80
CA ASN A 82 -9.73 14.56 3.74
C ASN A 82 -8.27 14.12 3.81
N TYR A 83 -8.06 12.89 4.26
CA TYR A 83 -6.76 12.23 4.13
C TYR A 83 -6.57 11.71 2.71
N LEU A 84 -5.35 11.87 2.18
CA LEU A 84 -4.93 11.25 0.93
C LEU A 84 -3.59 10.55 1.16
N PHE A 85 -3.53 9.28 0.77
CA PHE A 85 -2.40 8.40 0.99
C PHE A 85 -1.85 7.97 -0.36
N LEU A 86 -0.55 8.12 -0.62
CA LEU A 86 0.06 7.46 -1.77
C LEU A 86 0.08 5.95 -1.49
N ALA A 87 -0.63 5.17 -2.32
CA ALA A 87 -0.91 3.76 -2.07
C ALA A 87 0.35 2.93 -1.88
N SER A 88 1.28 3.00 -2.84
CA SER A 88 2.53 2.25 -2.83
C SER A 88 3.35 2.47 -1.56
N LYS A 89 3.57 3.73 -1.16
CA LYS A 89 4.32 4.10 0.04
C LYS A 89 3.59 3.78 1.34
N THR A 90 2.26 3.86 1.33
CA THR A 90 1.45 3.46 2.49
C THR A 90 1.52 1.97 2.73
N ARG A 91 1.45 1.14 1.66
CA ARG A 91 1.66 -0.30 1.76
C ARG A 91 3.03 -0.63 2.33
N GLU A 92 4.09 -0.09 1.73
CA GLU A 92 5.47 -0.28 2.19
C GLU A 92 5.63 0.07 3.68
N PHE A 93 5.11 1.22 4.11
CA PHE A 93 5.17 1.64 5.51
C PHE A 93 4.44 0.68 6.47
N LEU A 94 3.25 0.21 6.10
CA LEU A 94 2.46 -0.69 6.95
C LEU A 94 3.14 -2.06 7.10
N GLU A 95 3.74 -2.58 6.04
CA GLU A 95 4.51 -3.84 6.07
C GLU A 95 5.74 -3.71 6.97
N VAL A 96 6.56 -2.67 6.75
CA VAL A 96 7.81 -2.45 7.51
C VAL A 96 7.56 -2.21 8.99
N ASN A 97 6.51 -1.45 9.33
CA ASN A 97 6.21 -1.08 10.71
C ASN A 97 5.19 -2.02 11.37
N PHE A 98 4.81 -3.12 10.72
CA PHE A 98 3.74 -4.02 11.16
C PHE A 98 3.86 -4.42 12.64
N SER A 99 5.05 -4.92 13.02
CA SER A 99 5.29 -5.35 14.40
C SER A 99 5.21 -4.18 15.39
N GLU A 100 5.72 -3.01 15.04
CA GLU A 100 5.73 -1.85 15.94
C GLU A 100 4.34 -1.23 16.10
N ILE A 101 3.53 -1.27 15.04
CA ILE A 101 2.14 -0.79 15.03
C ILE A 101 1.24 -1.67 15.89
N LEU A 102 1.51 -2.98 15.97
CA LEU A 102 0.67 -3.95 16.68
C LEU A 102 1.22 -4.40 18.04
N LYS A 103 2.41 -3.93 18.43
CA LYS A 103 3.01 -4.30 19.70
C LYS A 103 2.34 -3.50 20.82
N ASP A 104 1.72 -4.22 21.74
CA ASP A 104 1.22 -3.69 23.02
C ASP A 104 2.37 -3.39 23.99
#